data_AF-A0A953ZXG7-F1
#
_entry.id   AF-A0A953ZXG7-F1
#
_cell.length_a   1.000
_cell.length_b   1.000
_cell.length_c   1.000
_cell.angle_alpha   90.00
_cell.angle_beta   90.00
_cell.angle_gamma   90.00
#
_symmetry.space_group_name_H-M   'P 1'
#
loop_
_entity.id
_entity.type
_entity.pdbx_description
1 polymer ?
#
loop_
_entity_poly.entity_id
_entity_poly.type
_entity_poly.pdbx_seq_one_letter_code
_entity_poly.pdbx_strand_id
1 'polypeptide(L)'
;AGCVPWNWPRPQVFLGDSGAFALGMIAAHASLDAGMRNAAAPLWLAVALPLWVFVLDFVQVVAARLILGVPPWQGDRRHLTHIAQNLGLPNVAVAPVFVGVGLLGLALSRSWG
;
A
#
# COMPACT_ATOMS: atom_id res chain seq x y z
N ALA A 1 11.74 -14.05 2.74
CA ALA A 1 12.86 -13.55 1.92
C ALA A 1 12.39 -13.49 0.47
N GLY A 2 12.68 -12.39 -0.24
CA GLY A 2 12.12 -12.05 -1.56
C GLY A 2 12.99 -10.98 -2.24
N CYS A 3 12.45 -10.09 -3.07
CA CYS A 3 13.27 -9.06 -3.74
C CYS A 3 13.95 -8.06 -2.77
N VAL A 4 13.45 -7.93 -1.54
CA VAL A 4 13.85 -6.87 -0.58
C VAL A 4 15.35 -6.78 -0.31
N PRO A 5 16.11 -7.87 -0.01
CA PRO A 5 17.55 -7.79 0.22
C PRO A 5 18.35 -7.29 -1.00
N TRP A 6 17.81 -7.47 -2.20
CA TRP A 6 18.40 -7.05 -3.48
C TRP A 6 17.82 -5.71 -3.99
N ASN A 7 16.78 -5.20 -3.34
CA ASN A 7 16.09 -3.97 -3.72
C ASN A 7 16.40 -2.81 -2.76
N TRP A 8 16.60 -3.08 -1.47
CA TRP A 8 16.75 -2.07 -0.44
C TRP A 8 18.08 -2.17 0.31
N PRO A 9 18.76 -1.06 0.63
CA PRO A 9 18.43 0.34 0.30
C PRO A 9 18.95 0.78 -1.08
N ARG A 10 19.75 -0.05 -1.74
CA ARG A 10 20.31 0.21 -3.07
C ARG A 10 19.74 -0.80 -4.07
N PRO A 11 18.81 -0.39 -4.94
CA PRO A 11 18.10 -1.33 -5.80
C PRO A 11 19.00 -1.90 -6.89
N GLN A 12 19.17 -3.22 -6.87
CA GLN A 12 19.82 -4.03 -7.91
C GLN A 12 18.77 -4.79 -8.72
N VAL A 13 17.67 -5.17 -8.06
CA VAL A 13 16.53 -5.86 -8.67
C VAL A 13 15.26 -5.10 -8.34
N PHE A 14 14.39 -4.92 -9.34
CA PHE A 14 13.06 -4.37 -9.17
C PHE A 14 12.03 -5.50 -9.16
N LEU A 15 10.99 -5.35 -8.34
CA LEU A 15 9.90 -6.33 -8.28
C LEU A 15 9.14 -6.45 -9.62
N GLY A 16 9.04 -5.34 -10.35
CA GLY A 16 8.27 -5.23 -11.58
C GLY A 16 6.76 -5.33 -11.37
N ASP A 17 6.01 -5.09 -12.45
CA ASP A 17 4.54 -5.09 -12.40
C ASP A 17 3.97 -6.47 -12.09
N SER A 18 4.55 -7.53 -12.68
CA SER A 18 4.10 -8.91 -12.44
C SER A 18 4.22 -9.30 -10.97
N GLY A 19 5.34 -8.94 -10.31
CA GLY A 19 5.53 -9.21 -8.89
C GLY A 19 4.60 -8.37 -8.02
N ALA A 20 4.39 -7.10 -8.37
CA ALA A 20 3.47 -6.22 -7.65
C ALA A 20 2.02 -6.72 -7.74
N PHE A 21 1.54 -7.11 -8.93
CA PHE A 21 0.20 -7.65 -9.12
C PHE A 21 0.01 -8.99 -8.42
N ALA A 22 1.01 -9.89 -8.47
CA ALA A 22 0.93 -11.15 -7.75
C ALA A 22 0.80 -10.93 -6.23
N LEU A 23 1.62 -10.05 -5.63
CA LEU A 23 1.51 -9.71 -4.22
C LEU A 23 0.17 -9.06 -3.88
N GLY A 24 -0.32 -8.15 -4.73
CA GLY A 24 -1.62 -7.52 -4.56
C GLY A 24 -2.77 -8.54 -4.56
N MET A 25 -2.75 -9.51 -5.47
CA MET A 25 -3.76 -10.58 -5.51
C MET A 25 -3.71 -11.47 -4.27
N ILE A 26 -2.52 -11.88 -3.83
CA ILE A 26 -2.36 -12.71 -2.62
C ILE A 26 -2.89 -11.96 -1.40
N ALA A 27 -2.54 -10.68 -1.27
CA ALA A 27 -2.98 -9.85 -0.16
C ALA A 27 -4.51 -9.65 -0.16
N ALA A 28 -5.10 -9.34 -1.32
CA ALA A 28 -6.54 -9.20 -1.46
C ALA A 28 -7.28 -10.50 -1.11
N HIS A 29 -6.80 -11.65 -1.60
CA HIS A 29 -7.40 -12.95 -1.29
C HIS A 29 -7.33 -13.27 0.21
N ALA A 30 -6.17 -13.05 0.84
CA ALA A 30 -6.00 -13.27 2.28
C ALA A 30 -6.92 -12.36 3.11
N SER A 31 -7.09 -11.10 2.72
CA SER A 31 -7.99 -10.18 3.41
C SER A 31 -9.47 -10.55 3.21
N LEU A 32 -9.85 -11.04 2.03
CA LEU A 32 -11.20 -11.53 1.76
C LEU A 32 -11.52 -12.78 2.60
N ASP A 33 -10.63 -13.77 2.62
CA ASP A 33 -10.82 -14.99 3.43
C ASP A 33 -10.92 -14.65 4.92
N ALA A 34 -10.07 -13.75 5.44
CA ALA A 34 -10.15 -13.27 6.81
C ALA A 34 -11.48 -12.54 7.09
N GLY A 35 -11.92 -11.67 6.18
CA GLY A 35 -13.19 -10.94 6.32
C GLY A 35 -14.42 -11.83 6.24
N MET A 36 -14.42 -12.86 5.38
CA MET A 36 -15.52 -13.81 5.27
C MET A 36 -15.69 -14.68 6.53
N ARG A 37 -14.60 -14.93 7.26
CA ARG A 37 -14.62 -15.69 8.51
C ARG A 37 -15.09 -14.86 9.71
N ASN A 38 -15.12 -13.54 9.60
CA ASN A 38 -15.45 -12.62 10.69
C ASN A 38 -16.64 -11.72 10.33
N ALA A 39 -17.80 -12.00 10.93
CA ALA A 39 -19.03 -11.25 10.67
C ALA A 39 -19.12 -9.89 11.38
N ALA A 40 -18.10 -9.51 12.17
CA ALA A 40 -18.13 -8.28 12.97
C ALA A 40 -18.06 -6.99 12.14
N ALA A 41 -17.50 -7.06 10.92
CA ALA A 41 -17.33 -5.90 10.05
C ALA A 41 -17.80 -6.16 8.62
N PRO A 42 -18.21 -5.11 7.88
CA PRO A 42 -18.48 -5.23 6.45
C PRO A 42 -17.25 -5.74 5.67
N LEU A 43 -17.47 -6.63 4.70
CA LEU A 43 -16.39 -7.27 3.94
C LEU A 43 -15.43 -6.27 3.26
N TRP A 44 -15.96 -5.16 2.74
CA TRP A 44 -15.12 -4.12 2.12
C TRP A 44 -14.14 -3.49 3.11
N LEU A 45 -14.54 -3.35 4.37
CA LEU A 45 -13.71 -2.77 5.42
C LEU A 45 -12.67 -3.77 5.90
N ALA A 46 -13.02 -5.07 5.95
CA ALA A 46 -12.08 -6.15 6.22
C ALA A 46 -10.96 -6.26 5.17
N VAL A 47 -11.19 -5.80 3.93
CA VAL A 47 -10.18 -5.73 2.87
C VAL A 47 -9.43 -4.40 2.87
N ALA A 48 -10.14 -3.28 3.02
CA ALA A 48 -9.54 -1.95 2.95
C ALA A 48 -8.61 -1.66 4.14
N LEU A 49 -8.94 -2.12 5.35
CA LEU A 49 -8.20 -1.76 6.56
C LEU A 49 -6.79 -2.39 6.64
N PRO A 50 -6.58 -3.69 6.33
CA PRO A 50 -5.23 -4.26 6.23
C PRO A 50 -4.36 -3.61 5.16
N LEU A 51 -4.97 -3.14 4.08
CA LEU A 51 -4.29 -2.59 2.89
C LEU A 51 -4.41 -1.07 2.80
N TRP A 52 -4.78 -0.41 3.90
CA TRP A 52 -5.23 0.98 3.89
C TRP A 52 -4.21 1.95 3.31
N VAL A 53 -2.92 1.74 3.56
CA VAL A 53 -1.85 2.61 3.05
C VAL A 53 -1.78 2.59 1.52
N PHE A 54 -2.02 1.43 0.89
CA PHE A 54 -2.08 1.30 -0.57
C PHE A 54 -3.35 1.95 -1.13
N VAL A 55 -4.48 1.75 -0.44
CA VAL A 55 -5.76 2.37 -0.82
C VAL A 55 -5.66 3.90 -0.76
N LEU A 56 -5.08 4.44 0.32
CA LEU A 56 -4.89 5.87 0.48
C LEU A 56 -3.95 6.46 -0.57
N ASP A 57 -2.82 5.80 -0.87
CA ASP A 57 -1.89 6.26 -1.91
C ASP A 57 -2.59 6.36 -3.28
N PHE A 58 -3.33 5.32 -3.65
CA PHE A 58 -4.11 5.30 -4.88
C PHE A 58 -5.19 6.40 -4.91
N VAL A 59 -6.01 6.49 -3.85
CA VAL A 59 -7.09 7.49 -3.77
C VAL A 59 -6.52 8.91 -3.81
N GLN A 60 -5.42 9.17 -3.08
CA GLN A 60 -4.78 10.47 -3.07
C GLN A 60 -4.26 10.87 -4.45
N VAL A 61 -3.59 9.96 -5.16
CA VAL A 61 -3.09 10.25 -6.51
C VAL A 61 -4.25 10.47 -7.48
N VAL A 62 -5.25 9.58 -7.49
CA VAL A 62 -6.41 9.70 -8.38
C VAL A 62 -7.20 10.98 -8.10
N ALA A 63 -7.51 11.28 -6.85
CA ALA A 63 -8.23 12.50 -6.48
C ALA A 63 -7.45 13.76 -6.90
N ALA A 64 -6.15 13.81 -6.62
CA ALA A 64 -5.31 14.95 -6.97
C ALA A 64 -5.14 15.14 -8.49
N ARG A 65 -5.33 14.09 -9.29
CA ARG A 65 -5.36 14.19 -10.76
C ARG A 65 -6.68 14.72 -11.27
N LEU A 66 -7.78 14.17 -10.77
CA LEU A 66 -9.12 14.61 -11.16
C LEU A 66 -9.33 16.09 -10.85
N ILE A 67 -8.87 16.57 -9.68
CA ILE A 67 -8.91 17.99 -9.32
C ILE A 67 -8.12 18.87 -10.30
N LEU A 68 -6.99 18.37 -10.81
CA LEU A 68 -6.15 19.10 -11.77
C LEU A 68 -6.56 18.88 -13.24
N GLY A 69 -7.63 18.14 -13.51
CA GLY A 69 -8.06 17.80 -14.87
C GLY A 69 -7.09 16.87 -15.62
N VAL A 70 -6.20 16.17 -14.90
CA VAL A 70 -5.25 15.22 -15.49
C VAL A 70 -5.89 13.83 -15.56
N PRO A 71 -5.85 13.14 -16.70
CA PRO A 71 -6.35 11.78 -16.81
C PRO A 71 -5.70 10.79 -15.82
N PRO A 72 -6.46 9.86 -15.21
CA PRO A 72 -5.94 8.92 -14.20
C PRO A 72 -4.84 7.97 -14.69
N TRP A 73 -4.83 7.61 -15.97
CA TRP A 73 -3.91 6.61 -16.55
C TRP A 73 -2.52 7.16 -16.93
N GLN A 74 -2.28 8.46 -16.77
CA GLN A 74 -0.93 9.02 -16.97
C GLN A 74 -0.04 8.69 -15.76
N GLY A 75 1.28 8.77 -15.84
CA GLY A 75 2.16 8.57 -14.67
C GLY A 75 2.10 9.77 -13.69
N ASP A 76 2.24 9.54 -12.37
CA ASP A 76 2.36 10.61 -11.36
C ASP A 76 3.65 10.46 -10.53
N ARG A 77 4.04 11.54 -9.85
CA ARG A 77 5.11 11.55 -8.84
C ARG A 77 4.62 11.98 -7.45
N ARG A 78 3.31 12.16 -7.28
CA ARG A 78 2.68 12.59 -6.02
C ARG A 78 2.28 11.43 -5.11
N HIS A 79 2.95 10.28 -5.20
CA HIS A 79 2.73 9.18 -4.27
C HIS A 79 3.16 9.57 -2.85
N LEU A 80 2.53 8.98 -1.85
CA LEU A 80 2.78 9.25 -0.43
C LEU A 80 4.26 9.08 -0.07
N THR A 81 4.96 8.13 -0.71
CA THR A 81 6.40 7.91 -0.52
C THR A 81 7.24 9.10 -0.99
N HIS A 82 6.92 9.68 -2.14
CA HIS A 82 7.56 10.89 -2.64
C HIS A 82 7.20 12.10 -1.80
N ILE A 83 5.95 12.21 -1.33
CA ILE A 83 5.54 13.28 -0.41
C ILE A 83 6.36 13.19 0.88
N ALA A 84 6.50 12.00 1.48
CA ALA A 84 7.30 11.81 2.69
C ALA A 84 8.78 12.18 2.47
N GLN A 85 9.36 11.83 1.33
CA GLN A 85 10.72 12.25 0.95
C GLN A 85 10.83 13.78 0.81
N ASN A 86 9.87 14.42 0.17
CA ASN A 86 9.83 15.88 0.01
C ASN A 86 9.66 16.62 1.34
N LEU A 87 9.06 15.98 2.35
CA LEU A 87 8.97 16.48 3.73
C LEU A 87 10.23 16.22 4.56
N GLY A 88 11.27 15.60 3.98
CA GLY A 88 12.58 15.40 4.61
C GLY A 88 12.84 14.00 5.16
N LEU A 89 11.95 13.02 4.93
CA LEU A 89 12.21 11.64 5.32
C LEU A 89 13.34 11.06 4.44
N PRO A 90 14.45 10.56 5.02
CA PRO A 90 15.54 10.04 4.21
C PRO A 90 15.08 8.80 3.45
N ASN A 91 15.58 8.60 2.23
CA ASN A 91 15.17 7.50 1.35
C ASN A 91 15.24 6.13 2.04
N VAL A 92 16.24 5.91 2.90
CA VAL A 92 16.46 4.68 3.68
C VAL A 92 15.52 4.51 4.89
N ALA A 93 14.63 5.47 5.15
CA ALA A 93 13.62 5.38 6.21
C ALA A 93 12.20 5.24 5.64
N VAL A 94 11.98 5.51 4.35
CA VAL A 94 10.66 5.44 3.72
C VAL A 94 10.03 4.06 3.87
N ALA A 95 10.71 2.99 3.41
CA ALA A 95 10.16 1.64 3.50
C ALA A 95 9.83 1.19 4.94
N PRO A 96 10.72 1.29 5.95
CA PRO A 96 10.37 0.84 7.30
C PRO A 96 9.25 1.68 7.93
N VAL A 97 9.17 2.99 7.64
CA VAL A 97 8.04 3.82 8.10
C VAL A 97 6.73 3.35 7.50
N PHE A 98 6.66 3.14 6.18
CA PHE A 98 5.44 2.68 5.52
C PHE A 98 5.06 1.25 5.93
N VAL A 99 6.03 0.38 6.22
CA VAL A 99 5.78 -0.94 6.82
C VAL A 99 5.16 -0.79 8.20
N GLY A 100 5.71 0.05 9.07
CA GLY A 100 5.16 0.29 10.41
C GLY A 100 3.72 0.82 10.35
N VAL A 101 3.47 1.80 9.48
CA VAL A 101 2.15 2.38 9.23
C VAL A 101 1.16 1.34 8.68
N GLY A 102 1.59 0.49 7.74
CA GLY A 102 0.78 -0.62 7.22
C GLY A 102 0.43 -1.64 8.30
N LEU A 103 1.40 -2.02 9.15
CA LEU A 103 1.19 -2.96 10.25
C LEU A 103 0.20 -2.43 11.29
N LEU A 104 0.12 -1.12 11.52
CA LEU A 104 -0.89 -0.54 12.40
C LEU A 104 -2.31 -0.81 11.88
N GLY A 105 -2.56 -0.60 10.58
CA GLY A 105 -3.87 -0.90 9.99
C GLY A 105 -4.22 -2.39 10.05
N LEU A 106 -3.24 -3.26 9.81
CA LEU A 106 -3.41 -4.71 9.99
C LEU A 106 -3.67 -5.10 11.45
N ALA A 107 -3.04 -4.44 12.41
CA ALA A 107 -3.28 -4.70 13.83
C ALA A 107 -4.70 -4.27 14.24
N LEU A 108 -5.15 -3.09 13.77
CA LEU A 108 -6.52 -2.62 13.99
C LEU A 108 -7.56 -3.53 13.34
N SER A 109 -7.28 -4.09 12.16
CA SER A 109 -8.22 -5.03 11.54
C SER A 109 -8.37 -6.34 12.32
N ARG A 110 -7.38 -6.70 13.13
CA ARG A 110 -7.43 -7.90 13.99
C ARG A 110 -8.12 -7.66 15.34
N SER A 111 -8.22 -6.42 15.81
CA SER A 111 -8.90 -6.12 17.07
C SER A 111 -10.43 -6.20 16.98
N TRP A 112 -10.96 -6.39 15.78
CA TRP A 112 -12.39 -6.56 15.51
C TRP A 112 -12.80 -8.04 15.40
N GLY A 113 -11.89 -8.97 15.70
CA GLY A 113 -12.13 -10.42 15.71
C GLY A 113 -12.22 -11.02 17.10
#